data_AF-A0A086ZJZ0-F1
#
_entry.id   AF-A0A086ZJZ0-F1
#
_cell.length_a   1.000
_cell.length_b   1.000
_cell.length_c   1.000
_cell.angle_alpha   90.00
_cell.angle_beta   90.00
_cell.angle_gamma   90.00
#
_symmetry.space_group_name_H-M   'P 1'
#
loop_
_entity.id
_entity.type
_entity.pdbx_description
1 polymer ?
#
loop_
_entity_poly.entity_id
_entity_poly.type
_entity_poly.pdbx_seq_one_letter_code
_entity_poly.pdbx_strand_id
1 'polypeptide(L)'
;MKRHGLRIAAVTAAACLALTAGACGRKEPGPTPQPQAQEPAAPIMVTASINQWGSLAKQIGGQDVTVRSILDSTSIKTHDFTPQNADTTKLTGAEIVVANGAGYDSWATGKLGKNAVTVSASTTVGATNGDNPHLWFSKDARSAMATELENAFAKARPSESATLRREAQGLENR
;
A
#
# COMPACT_ATOMS: atom_id res chain seq x y z
N MET A 1 -46.10 -3.92 -33.39
CA MET A 1 -47.52 -3.50 -33.21
C MET A 1 -48.31 -4.72 -32.74
N LYS A 2 -49.24 -4.52 -31.77
CA LYS A 2 -50.02 -5.54 -31.01
C LYS A 2 -49.18 -6.15 -29.85
N ARG A 3 -49.57 -6.12 -28.57
CA ARG A 3 -50.89 -5.91 -27.91
C ARG A 3 -50.70 -5.35 -26.49
N HIS A 4 -51.41 -4.28 -26.15
CA HIS A 4 -51.87 -3.99 -24.78
C HIS A 4 -53.31 -4.50 -24.65
N GLY A 5 -53.69 -4.96 -23.46
CA GLY A 5 -55.04 -5.47 -23.22
C GLY A 5 -55.28 -5.92 -21.80
N LEU A 6 -55.24 -4.95 -20.88
CA LEU A 6 -55.70 -4.99 -19.51
C LEU A 6 -57.16 -5.54 -19.42
N ARG A 7 -57.42 -6.44 -18.47
CA ARG A 7 -58.78 -6.80 -18.02
C ARG A 7 -58.94 -6.38 -16.57
N ILE A 8 -59.91 -5.51 -16.31
CA ILE A 8 -60.38 -5.06 -15.00
C ILE A 8 -61.74 -5.72 -14.72
N ALA A 9 -62.03 -5.86 -13.41
CA ALA A 9 -63.32 -6.10 -12.75
C ALA A 9 -63.69 -7.59 -12.53
N ALA A 10 -64.25 -8.03 -11.39
CA ALA A 10 -64.86 -7.34 -10.27
C ALA A 10 -64.86 -8.19 -8.98
N VAL A 11 -64.69 -7.50 -7.85
CA VAL A 11 -65.41 -7.58 -6.55
C VAL A 11 -66.09 -8.90 -6.14
N THR A 12 -65.68 -9.43 -4.97
CA THR A 12 -66.61 -9.90 -3.93
C THR A 12 -66.05 -9.56 -2.56
N ALA A 13 -66.81 -8.76 -1.81
CA ALA A 13 -66.56 -8.46 -0.41
C ALA A 13 -67.05 -9.61 0.48
N ALA A 14 -66.26 -9.98 1.48
CA ALA A 14 -66.74 -10.71 2.65
C ALA A 14 -66.00 -10.16 3.88
N ALA A 15 -66.73 -9.39 4.67
CA ALA A 15 -66.30 -8.88 5.96
C ALA A 15 -66.40 -10.01 7.01
N CYS A 16 -65.31 -10.24 7.75
CA CYS A 16 -65.36 -10.88 9.06
C CYS A 16 -64.46 -10.07 9.99
N LEU A 17 -65.11 -9.32 10.88
CA LEU A 17 -64.50 -8.59 11.98
C LEU A 17 -64.14 -9.62 13.06
N ALA A 18 -62.85 -9.82 13.32
CA ALA A 18 -62.38 -10.52 14.51
C ALA A 18 -61.38 -9.62 15.23
N LEU A 19 -61.85 -8.99 16.31
CA LEU A 19 -61.02 -8.33 17.31
C LEU A 19 -60.32 -9.41 18.14
N THR A 20 -59.01 -9.57 17.97
CA THR A 20 -58.17 -10.28 18.93
C THR A 20 -57.03 -9.38 19.36
N ALA A 21 -57.08 -8.93 20.61
CA ALA A 21 -55.98 -8.26 21.30
C ALA A 21 -54.85 -9.27 21.52
N GLY A 22 -53.80 -9.18 20.71
CA GLY A 22 -52.55 -9.91 20.87
C GLY A 22 -51.42 -8.94 21.16
N ALA A 23 -51.22 -8.61 22.44
CA ALA A 23 -49.99 -7.98 22.91
C ALA A 23 -48.84 -9.01 22.80
N CYS A 24 -48.10 -8.95 21.71
CA CYS A 24 -46.79 -9.59 21.58
C CYS A 24 -45.85 -8.55 21.02
N GLY A 25 -44.97 -8.04 21.89
CA GLY A 25 -43.89 -7.14 21.49
C GLY A 25 -43.02 -7.81 20.44
N ARG A 26 -43.22 -7.45 19.17
CA ARG A 26 -42.24 -7.68 18.12
C ARG A 26 -41.02 -6.83 18.48
N LYS A 27 -39.95 -7.46 18.95
CA LYS A 27 -38.61 -6.91 18.81
C LYS A 27 -38.36 -6.82 17.31
N GLU A 28 -38.52 -5.64 16.75
CA GLU A 28 -37.93 -5.32 15.46
C GLU A 28 -36.44 -5.65 15.57
N PRO A 29 -35.84 -6.32 14.57
CA PRO A 29 -34.40 -6.37 14.47
C PRO A 29 -33.96 -4.91 14.41
N GLY A 30 -33.32 -4.43 15.48
CA GLY A 30 -32.65 -3.13 15.44
C GLY A 30 -31.72 -3.09 14.23
N PRO A 31 -31.45 -1.90 13.66
CA PRO A 31 -30.60 -1.78 12.48
C PRO A 31 -29.31 -2.56 12.72
N THR A 32 -29.07 -3.58 11.91
CA THR A 32 -27.78 -4.28 11.85
C THR A 32 -26.70 -3.21 11.78
N PRO A 33 -25.67 -3.23 12.66
CA PRO A 33 -24.55 -2.31 12.54
C PRO A 33 -24.01 -2.44 11.12
N GLN A 34 -24.21 -1.42 10.29
CA GLN A 34 -23.52 -1.36 9.01
C GLN A 34 -22.03 -1.36 9.34
N PRO A 35 -21.20 -2.16 8.66
CA PRO A 35 -19.76 -2.06 8.81
C PRO A 35 -19.40 -0.58 8.60
N GLN A 36 -18.94 0.09 9.65
CA GLN A 36 -18.42 1.44 9.51
C GLN A 36 -17.27 1.32 8.52
N ALA A 37 -17.41 1.96 7.36
CA ALA A 37 -16.33 2.03 6.39
C ALA A 37 -15.12 2.64 7.12
N GLN A 38 -14.12 1.81 7.35
CA GLN A 38 -12.90 2.24 8.01
C GLN A 38 -12.23 3.27 7.08
N GLU A 39 -11.92 4.44 7.62
CA GLU A 39 -11.18 5.42 6.84
C GLU A 39 -9.88 4.79 6.31
N PRO A 40 -9.50 5.04 5.05
CA PRO A 40 -8.26 4.51 4.48
C PRO A 40 -7.08 4.85 5.40
N ALA A 41 -6.16 3.92 5.59
CA ALA A 41 -4.98 4.22 6.38
C ALA A 41 -4.15 5.33 5.69
N ALA A 42 -3.41 6.11 6.48
CA ALA A 42 -2.48 7.06 5.91
C ALA A 42 -1.41 6.32 5.08
N PRO A 43 -1.04 6.84 3.89
CA PRO A 43 -0.01 6.24 3.06
C PRO A 43 1.31 6.04 3.81
N ILE A 44 2.02 4.97 3.51
CA ILE A 44 3.31 4.64 4.10
C ILE A 44 4.34 5.67 3.64
N MET A 45 5.04 6.28 4.59
CA MET A 45 6.13 7.21 4.28
C MET A 45 7.40 6.46 3.90
N VAL A 46 7.77 6.52 2.61
CA VAL A 46 8.95 5.85 2.07
C VAL A 46 10.00 6.89 1.69
N THR A 47 11.23 6.74 2.18
CA THR A 47 12.37 7.54 1.75
C THR A 47 13.40 6.65 1.05
N ALA A 48 13.65 6.89 -0.23
CA ALA A 48 14.67 6.18 -1.01
C ALA A 48 15.97 7.00 -1.08
N SER A 49 17.12 6.32 -1.03
CA SER A 49 18.42 6.97 -1.22
C SER A 49 18.57 7.56 -2.62
N ILE A 50 18.21 6.78 -3.64
CA ILE A 50 18.26 7.13 -5.06
C ILE A 50 16.92 6.88 -5.74
N ASN A 51 16.59 7.69 -6.74
CA ASN A 51 15.29 7.66 -7.39
C ASN A 51 14.99 6.36 -8.17
N GLN A 52 15.99 5.58 -8.56
CA GLN A 52 15.75 4.28 -9.20
C GLN A 52 14.94 3.35 -8.28
N TRP A 53 15.39 3.21 -7.03
CA TRP A 53 14.68 2.41 -6.03
C TRP A 53 13.40 3.09 -5.56
N GLY A 54 13.37 4.43 -5.48
CA GLY A 54 12.16 5.18 -5.18
C GLY A 54 11.05 4.99 -6.23
N SER A 55 11.40 4.99 -7.50
CA SER A 55 10.48 4.75 -8.60
C SER A 55 9.90 3.33 -8.54
N LEU A 56 10.74 2.32 -8.26
CA LEU A 56 10.28 0.94 -8.04
C LEU A 56 9.31 0.85 -6.85
N ALA A 57 9.65 1.48 -5.71
CA ALA A 57 8.78 1.52 -4.54
C ALA A 57 7.43 2.20 -4.85
N LYS A 58 7.43 3.30 -5.61
CA LYS A 58 6.19 3.98 -6.01
C LYS A 58 5.35 3.14 -6.96
N GLN A 59 6.00 2.41 -7.86
CA GLN A 59 5.34 1.51 -8.79
C GLN A 59 4.59 0.44 -7.98
N ILE A 60 5.27 -0.26 -7.06
CA ILE A 60 4.70 -1.35 -6.27
C ILE A 60 3.62 -0.87 -5.28
N GLY A 61 3.88 0.23 -4.58
CA GLY A 61 3.01 0.69 -3.50
C GLY A 61 1.87 1.62 -3.94
N GLY A 62 1.82 2.02 -5.21
CA GLY A 62 0.69 2.78 -5.76
C GLY A 62 0.31 4.01 -4.94
N GLN A 63 -0.96 4.11 -4.56
CA GLN A 63 -1.49 5.21 -3.74
C GLN A 63 -1.23 5.02 -2.24
N ASP A 64 -0.91 3.80 -1.83
CA ASP A 64 -0.69 3.43 -0.43
C ASP A 64 0.70 3.87 0.07
N VAL A 65 1.54 4.44 -0.81
CA VAL A 65 2.86 4.98 -0.46
C VAL A 65 3.06 6.43 -0.90
N THR A 66 3.72 7.19 -0.03
CA THR A 66 4.32 8.48 -0.35
C THR A 66 5.84 8.33 -0.39
N VAL A 67 6.40 8.35 -1.61
CA VAL A 67 7.84 8.16 -1.82
C VAL A 67 8.56 9.50 -1.95
N ARG A 68 9.70 9.64 -1.26
CA ARG A 68 10.65 10.74 -1.40
C ARG A 68 12.02 10.17 -1.71
N SER A 69 12.68 10.65 -2.74
CA SER A 69 14.07 10.29 -3.02
C SER A 69 14.99 11.38 -2.47
N ILE A 70 16.16 10.99 -1.96
CA ILE A 70 17.19 11.95 -1.55
C ILE A 70 17.98 12.42 -2.76
N LEU A 71 18.41 11.49 -3.63
CA LEU A 71 19.06 11.81 -4.89
C LEU A 71 18.14 11.51 -6.07
N ASP A 72 17.66 12.57 -6.73
CA ASP A 72 16.80 12.49 -7.91
C ASP A 72 17.55 12.53 -9.24
N SER A 73 18.85 12.88 -9.22
CA SER A 73 19.70 12.95 -10.40
C SER A 73 20.79 11.89 -10.39
N THR A 74 21.09 11.34 -11.56
CA THR A 74 22.23 10.44 -11.79
C THR A 74 23.57 11.18 -11.87
N SER A 75 23.56 12.52 -11.90
CA SER A 75 24.77 13.34 -11.97
C SER A 75 25.55 13.42 -10.65
N ILE A 76 24.96 12.97 -9.54
CA ILE A 76 25.59 12.99 -8.21
C ILE A 76 26.26 11.64 -7.98
N LYS A 77 27.54 11.67 -7.62
CA LYS A 77 28.25 10.49 -7.12
C LYS A 77 27.69 10.14 -5.75
N THR A 78 26.84 9.11 -5.71
CA THR A 78 26.10 8.73 -4.51
C THR A 78 26.99 8.43 -3.31
N HIS A 79 28.17 7.83 -3.54
CA HIS A 79 29.11 7.49 -2.46
C HIS A 79 29.79 8.72 -1.83
N ASP A 80 29.91 9.82 -2.58
CA ASP A 80 30.51 11.07 -2.10
C ASP A 80 29.46 12.01 -1.46
N PHE A 81 28.18 11.66 -1.54
CA PHE A 81 27.11 12.49 -1.04
C PHE A 81 27.11 12.56 0.49
N THR A 82 27.00 13.78 1.01
CA THR A 82 26.81 14.05 2.44
C THR A 82 25.40 14.61 2.65
N PRO A 83 24.49 13.90 3.36
CA PRO A 83 23.14 14.37 3.61
C PRO A 83 23.09 15.72 4.32
N GLN A 84 22.18 16.58 3.89
CA GLN A 84 21.87 17.81 4.61
C GLN A 84 20.83 17.55 5.71
N ASN A 85 20.57 18.58 6.54
CA ASN A 85 19.58 18.50 7.62
C ASN A 85 18.17 18.12 7.11
N ALA A 86 17.79 18.61 5.91
CA ALA A 86 16.53 18.26 5.27
C ALA A 86 16.45 16.77 4.92
N ASP A 87 17.56 16.19 4.43
CA ASP A 87 17.62 14.76 4.09
C ASP A 87 17.60 13.88 5.32
N THR A 88 18.32 14.29 6.37
CA THR A 88 18.25 13.61 7.68
C THR A 88 16.83 13.63 8.23
N THR A 89 16.12 14.76 8.10
CA THR A 89 14.71 14.86 8.51
C THR A 89 13.84 13.86 7.73
N LYS A 90 14.01 13.77 6.40
CA LYS A 90 13.28 12.80 5.57
C LYS A 90 13.59 11.35 5.97
N LEU A 91 14.85 11.02 6.23
CA LEU A 91 15.28 9.68 6.63
C LEU A 91 14.74 9.29 8.02
N THR A 92 14.81 10.20 8.98
CA THR A 92 14.30 9.95 10.35
C THR A 92 12.78 9.91 10.45
N GLY A 93 12.08 10.56 9.53
CA GLY A 93 10.61 10.56 9.45
C GLY A 93 10.03 9.45 8.57
N ALA A 94 10.86 8.60 7.97
CA ALA A 94 10.39 7.50 7.13
C ALA A 94 9.89 6.32 7.98
N GLU A 95 8.82 5.67 7.52
CA GLU A 95 8.43 4.34 7.99
C GLU A 95 9.29 3.27 7.31
N ILE A 96 9.60 3.47 6.02
CA ILE A 96 10.46 2.59 5.24
C ILE A 96 11.56 3.40 4.56
N VAL A 97 12.81 2.98 4.74
CA VAL A 97 13.96 3.50 4.01
C VAL A 97 14.41 2.49 2.97
N VAL A 98 14.57 2.94 1.72
CA VAL A 98 15.01 2.10 0.60
C VAL A 98 16.42 2.49 0.20
N ALA A 99 17.36 1.55 0.31
CA ALA A 99 18.78 1.79 0.05
C ALA A 99 19.34 0.81 -0.99
N ASN A 100 20.40 1.23 -1.68
CA ASN A 100 21.17 0.36 -2.56
C ASN A 100 22.05 -0.57 -1.72
N GLY A 101 22.79 -0.02 -0.76
CA GLY A 101 23.80 -0.73 0.02
C GLY A 101 25.06 -1.08 -0.79
N ALA A 102 25.81 -2.09 -0.34
CA ALA A 102 27.14 -2.45 -0.87
C ALA A 102 28.15 -1.27 -0.87
N GLY A 103 28.02 -0.36 0.11
CA GLY A 103 28.85 0.84 0.23
C GLY A 103 28.44 2.01 -0.67
N TYR A 104 27.40 1.87 -1.51
CA TYR A 104 27.00 2.90 -2.47
C TYR A 104 26.43 4.15 -1.82
N ASP A 105 25.63 3.97 -0.77
CA ASP A 105 24.81 4.99 -0.13
C ASP A 105 24.72 4.77 1.40
N SER A 106 25.84 4.41 2.03
CA SER A 106 25.93 4.11 3.47
C SER A 106 25.35 5.20 4.38
N TRP A 107 25.34 6.45 3.90
CA TRP A 107 24.74 7.59 4.58
C TRP A 107 23.22 7.45 4.77
N ALA A 108 22.53 6.71 3.90
CA ALA A 108 21.07 6.57 3.92
C ALA A 108 20.57 5.77 5.11
N THR A 109 21.39 4.90 5.68
CA THR A 109 21.01 4.01 6.80
C THR A 109 21.71 4.36 8.11
N GLY A 110 22.54 5.41 8.13
CA GLY A 110 23.36 5.76 9.30
C GLY A 110 22.57 6.33 10.48
N LYS A 111 21.46 7.03 10.22
CA LYS A 111 20.60 7.62 11.27
C LYS A 111 19.13 7.59 10.85
N LEU A 112 18.36 6.68 11.46
CA LEU A 112 16.97 6.43 11.13
C LEU A 112 16.05 6.61 12.36
N GLY A 113 14.74 6.69 12.11
CA GLY A 113 13.73 6.65 13.17
C GLY A 113 13.70 5.27 13.87
N LYS A 114 13.30 5.24 15.14
CA LYS A 114 13.34 4.03 15.99
C LYS A 114 12.64 2.80 15.38
N ASN A 115 11.57 3.04 14.63
CA ASN A 115 10.72 1.99 14.04
C ASN A 115 10.84 1.91 12.52
N ALA A 116 11.80 2.63 11.92
CA ALA A 116 11.99 2.60 10.47
C ALA A 116 12.46 1.20 10.04
N VAL A 117 11.85 0.68 8.98
CA VAL A 117 12.29 -0.56 8.33
C VAL A 117 13.20 -0.19 7.17
N THR A 118 14.33 -0.87 7.05
CA THR A 118 15.24 -0.69 5.91
C THR A 118 15.05 -1.84 4.92
N VAL A 119 14.81 -1.49 3.66
CA VAL A 119 14.86 -2.42 2.52
C VAL A 119 16.10 -2.10 1.70
N SER A 120 17.03 -3.04 1.57
CA SER A 120 18.32 -2.83 0.90
C SER A 120 18.55 -3.81 -0.25
N ALA A 121 18.90 -3.29 -1.42
CA ALA A 121 19.21 -4.12 -2.59
C ALA A 121 20.40 -5.04 -2.34
N SER A 122 21.42 -4.57 -1.62
CA SER A 122 22.57 -5.39 -1.27
C SER A 122 22.19 -6.57 -0.38
N THR A 123 21.31 -6.35 0.61
CA THR A 123 20.83 -7.42 1.49
C THR A 123 20.02 -8.46 0.72
N THR A 124 19.17 -8.03 -0.23
CA THR A 124 18.30 -8.96 -0.97
C THR A 124 19.06 -9.90 -1.89
N VAL A 125 20.27 -9.52 -2.33
CA VAL A 125 21.13 -10.36 -3.19
C VAL A 125 22.43 -10.82 -2.52
N GLY A 126 22.61 -10.54 -1.23
CA GLY A 126 23.80 -10.91 -0.48
C GLY A 126 25.08 -10.17 -0.89
N ALA A 127 24.97 -9.00 -1.53
CA ALA A 127 26.12 -8.16 -1.83
C ALA A 127 26.60 -7.44 -0.57
N THR A 128 27.91 -7.24 -0.47
CA THR A 128 28.60 -6.66 0.68
C THR A 128 29.41 -5.43 0.27
N ASN A 129 29.93 -4.70 1.26
CA ASN A 129 30.76 -3.53 0.99
C ASN A 129 32.03 -3.93 0.24
N GLY A 130 32.28 -3.29 -0.91
CA GLY A 130 33.41 -3.60 -1.79
C GLY A 130 33.02 -4.40 -3.03
N ASP A 131 31.84 -5.04 -3.03
CA ASP A 131 31.27 -5.63 -4.24
C ASP A 131 30.83 -4.54 -5.25
N ASN A 132 30.48 -4.96 -6.47
CA ASN A 132 29.96 -4.03 -7.48
C ASN A 132 28.65 -3.39 -7.00
N PRO A 133 28.61 -2.07 -6.76
CA PRO A 133 27.47 -1.42 -6.13
C PRO A 133 26.36 -1.06 -7.12
N HIS A 134 26.54 -1.28 -8.43
CA HIS A 134 25.58 -0.90 -9.45
C HIS A 134 24.40 -1.90 -9.57
N LEU A 135 23.79 -2.21 -8.42
CA LEU A 135 22.79 -3.26 -8.24
C LEU A 135 21.50 -3.02 -9.02
N TRP A 136 21.15 -1.76 -9.33
CA TRP A 136 19.98 -1.44 -10.16
C TRP A 136 19.99 -2.17 -11.52
N PHE A 137 21.17 -2.38 -12.11
CA PHE A 137 21.27 -3.08 -13.40
C PHE A 137 21.11 -4.60 -13.28
N SER A 138 21.20 -5.17 -12.08
CA SER A 138 20.92 -6.58 -11.85
C SER A 138 19.42 -6.84 -11.90
N LYS A 139 19.00 -7.75 -12.79
CA LYS A 139 17.60 -8.23 -12.83
C LYS A 139 17.21 -8.87 -11.50
N ASP A 140 18.10 -9.66 -10.91
CA ASP A 140 17.83 -10.38 -9.67
C ASP A 140 17.66 -9.41 -8.50
N ALA A 141 18.49 -8.37 -8.42
CA ALA A 141 18.35 -7.33 -7.40
C ALA A 141 17.03 -6.56 -7.55
N ARG A 142 16.63 -6.20 -8.78
CA ARG A 142 15.33 -5.54 -9.01
C ARG A 142 14.16 -6.44 -8.63
N SER A 143 14.21 -7.73 -8.99
CA SER A 143 13.16 -8.69 -8.64
C SER A 143 13.06 -8.90 -7.13
N ALA A 144 14.19 -9.13 -6.46
CA ALA A 144 14.23 -9.38 -5.02
C ALA A 144 13.84 -8.12 -4.22
N MET A 145 14.24 -6.93 -4.68
CA MET A 145 13.77 -5.67 -4.11
C MET A 145 12.27 -5.49 -4.25
N ALA A 146 11.68 -5.88 -5.39
CA ALA A 146 10.24 -5.77 -5.57
C ALA A 146 9.47 -6.63 -4.56
N THR A 147 9.88 -7.89 -4.40
CA THR A 147 9.31 -8.80 -3.39
C THR A 147 9.49 -8.27 -1.97
N GLU A 148 10.68 -7.75 -1.62
CA GLU A 148 10.93 -7.24 -0.27
C GLU A 148 10.13 -5.97 0.03
N LEU A 149 9.94 -5.08 -0.96
CA LEU A 149 9.09 -3.90 -0.84
C LEU A 149 7.62 -4.30 -0.64
N GLU A 150 7.10 -5.25 -1.41
CA GLU A 150 5.74 -5.78 -1.24
C GLU A 150 5.53 -6.35 0.17
N ASN A 151 6.49 -7.12 0.67
CA ASN A 151 6.45 -7.67 2.03
C ASN A 151 6.48 -6.57 3.10
N ALA A 152 7.36 -5.58 2.92
CA ALA A 152 7.47 -4.46 3.85
C ALA A 152 6.18 -3.63 3.89
N PHE A 153 5.57 -3.35 2.73
CA PHE A 153 4.29 -2.63 2.65
C PHE A 153 3.15 -3.43 3.28
N ALA A 154 3.03 -4.72 2.97
CA ALA A 154 2.02 -5.60 3.55
C ALA A 154 2.16 -5.71 5.08
N LYS A 155 3.38 -5.67 5.62
CA LYS A 155 3.63 -5.67 7.06
C LYS A 155 3.30 -4.33 7.71
N ALA A 156 3.58 -3.22 7.03
CA ALA A 156 3.28 -1.87 7.51
C ALA A 156 1.78 -1.56 7.51
N ARG A 157 1.01 -2.16 6.59
CA ARG A 157 -0.46 -2.02 6.49
C ARG A 157 -1.15 -3.40 6.30
N PRO A 158 -1.27 -4.22 7.35
CA PRO A 158 -1.81 -5.59 7.23
C PRO A 158 -3.24 -5.65 6.69
N SER A 159 -4.09 -4.68 7.05
CA SER A 159 -5.47 -4.58 6.59
C SER A 159 -5.60 -4.30 5.08
N GLU A 160 -4.56 -3.74 4.45
CA GLU A 160 -4.52 -3.37 3.03
C GLU A 160 -3.66 -4.35 2.21
N SER A 161 -3.04 -5.33 2.87
CA SER A 161 -2.07 -6.24 2.25
C SER A 161 -2.60 -6.97 1.02
N ALA A 162 -3.88 -7.37 0.97
CA ALA A 162 -4.45 -8.02 -0.19
C ALA A 162 -4.55 -7.10 -1.43
N THR A 163 -4.73 -5.79 -1.23
CA THR A 163 -4.78 -4.80 -2.32
C THR A 163 -3.37 -4.52 -2.84
N LEU A 164 -2.44 -4.23 -1.94
CA LEU A 164 -1.02 -4.02 -2.25
C LEU A 164 -0.42 -5.17 -3.09
N ARG A 165 -0.69 -6.43 -2.70
CA ARG A 165 -0.20 -7.61 -3.43
C ARG A 165 -0.76 -7.73 -4.86
N ARG A 166 -2.02 -7.34 -5.07
CA ARG A 166 -2.62 -7.38 -6.42
C ARG A 166 -2.02 -6.32 -7.34
N GLU A 167 -1.72 -5.13 -6.82
CA GLU A 167 -1.10 -4.06 -7.60
C GLU A 167 0.32 -4.44 -8.02
N ALA A 168 1.12 -5.01 -7.10
CA ALA A 168 2.46 -5.50 -7.38
C ALA A 168 2.47 -6.54 -8.52
N GLN A 169 1.61 -7.56 -8.45
CA GLN A 169 1.52 -8.61 -9.48
C GLN A 169 1.10 -8.08 -10.86
N GLY A 170 0.27 -7.03 -10.91
CA GLY A 170 -0.12 -6.39 -12.17
C GLY A 170 1.04 -5.73 -12.91
N LEU A 171 2.12 -5.39 -12.20
CA LEU A 171 3.29 -4.71 -12.75
C LEU A 171 4.35 -5.69 -13.25
N GLU A 172 4.47 -6.87 -12.62
CA GLU A 172 5.37 -7.94 -13.07
C GLU A 172 4.97 -8.52 -14.44
N ASN A 173 3.69 -8.39 -14.80
CA ASN A 173 3.11 -8.88 -16.05
C ASN A 173 3.15 -7.84 -17.19
N ARG A 174 3.90 -6.74 -17.04
CA ARG A 174 4.06 -5.66 -18.02
C ARG A 174 5.51 -5.51 -18.46
#